data_AF-A0A9E2Y7R8-F1
#
_entry.id   AF-A0A9E2Y7R8-F1
#
_cell.length_a   1.000
_cell.length_b   1.000
_cell.length_c   1.000
_cell.angle_alpha   90.00
_cell.angle_beta   90.00
_cell.angle_gamma   90.00
#
_symmetry.space_group_name_H-M   'P 1'
#
loop_
_entity.id
_entity.type
_entity.pdbx_description
1 polymer ?
#
loop_
_entity_poly.entity_id
_entity_poly.type
_entity_poly.pdbx_seq_one_letter_code
_entity_poly.pdbx_strand_id
1 'polypeptide(L)'
;MTQVSQPFLSDITELRRRAREHIDRGAVTENYGGDARQAIELLQTALATEIVCVLRYTMHNVAAVGIDSESVKEEFAEHARDEYEHMEKLANRINQLGGTPNFDPEGLHTRSATEYGHAEKLIDMIKENLVAERIAVEHYRDLIRFFGENDPTTRVMLEGILAQEEDHANDMHDLLVAHEGQPFLNS
;
A
#
# COMPACT_ATOMS: atom_id res chain seq x y z
N MET A 1 9.72 -48.35 -3.51
CA MET A 1 9.27 -47.01 -3.08
C MET A 1 8.75 -46.31 -4.32
N THR A 2 7.43 -46.33 -4.53
CA THR A 2 6.77 -45.70 -5.67
C THR A 2 6.74 -44.20 -5.44
N GLN A 3 7.51 -43.45 -6.25
CA GLN A 3 7.33 -42.01 -6.41
C GLN A 3 5.92 -41.78 -6.97
N VAL A 4 5.03 -41.28 -6.12
CA VAL A 4 3.75 -40.73 -6.59
C VAL A 4 4.09 -39.39 -7.23
N SER A 5 4.21 -39.37 -8.56
CA SER A 5 4.27 -38.13 -9.32
C SER A 5 2.97 -37.37 -9.03
N GLN A 6 3.06 -36.26 -8.30
CA GLN A 6 1.91 -35.37 -8.22
C GLN A 6 1.57 -34.90 -9.64
N PRO A 7 0.33 -35.06 -10.12
CA PRO A 7 -0.02 -34.61 -11.46
C PRO A 7 0.13 -33.09 -11.50
N PHE A 8 1.07 -32.59 -12.31
CA PHE A 8 1.33 -31.17 -12.53
C PHE A 8 0.10 -30.41 -13.07
N LEU A 9 -0.86 -31.15 -13.64
CA LEU A 9 -2.16 -30.66 -14.05
C LEU A 9 -3.20 -31.38 -13.20
N SER A 10 -3.91 -30.63 -12.35
CA SER A 10 -5.20 -31.09 -11.86
C SER A 10 -6.07 -31.47 -13.07
N ASP A 11 -6.87 -32.53 -12.95
CA ASP A 11 -7.74 -32.97 -14.04
C ASP A 11 -8.57 -31.76 -14.53
N ILE A 12 -8.35 -31.35 -15.78
CA ILE A 12 -9.00 -30.17 -16.37
C ILE A 12 -10.52 -30.34 -16.34
N THR A 13 -11.01 -31.58 -16.41
CA THR A 13 -12.43 -31.91 -16.27
C THR A 13 -12.94 -31.52 -14.89
N GLU A 14 -12.18 -31.86 -13.86
CA GLU A 14 -12.48 -31.55 -12.47
C GLU A 14 -12.38 -30.05 -12.19
N LEU A 15 -11.38 -29.36 -12.74
CA LEU A 15 -11.30 -27.89 -12.65
C LEU A 15 -12.53 -27.21 -13.26
N ARG A 16 -12.95 -27.64 -14.45
CA ARG A 16 -14.16 -27.11 -15.10
C ARG A 16 -15.43 -27.42 -14.33
N ARG A 17 -15.53 -28.61 -13.72
CA ARG A 17 -16.66 -29.01 -12.87
C ARG A 17 -16.75 -28.09 -11.65
N ARG A 18 -15.67 -27.97 -10.87
CA ARG A 18 -15.61 -27.12 -9.68
C ARG A 18 -15.88 -25.65 -9.98
N ALA A 19 -15.33 -25.12 -11.08
CA ALA A 19 -15.60 -23.74 -11.49
C ALA A 19 -17.09 -23.48 -11.79
N ARG A 20 -17.82 -24.47 -12.32
CA ARG A 20 -19.27 -24.35 -12.56
C ARG A 20 -20.09 -24.49 -11.29
N GLU A 21 -19.68 -25.36 -10.37
CA GLU A 21 -20.40 -25.63 -9.12
C GLU A 21 -20.26 -24.52 -8.09
N HIS A 22 -19.22 -23.69 -8.18
CA HIS A 22 -18.91 -22.65 -7.20
C HIS A 22 -18.92 -21.24 -7.78
N ILE A 23 -19.69 -21.02 -8.86
CA ILE A 23 -19.82 -19.69 -9.49
C ILE A 23 -20.39 -18.62 -8.54
N ASP A 24 -21.17 -19.04 -7.56
CA ASP A 24 -21.76 -18.22 -6.51
C ASP A 24 -20.73 -17.74 -5.47
N ARG A 25 -19.55 -18.35 -5.41
CA ARG A 25 -18.47 -17.96 -4.49
C ARG A 25 -17.59 -16.81 -5.02
N GLY A 26 -17.95 -16.22 -6.16
CA GLY A 26 -17.23 -15.10 -6.75
C GLY A 26 -15.94 -15.51 -7.47
N ALA A 27 -14.95 -14.60 -7.51
CA ALA A 27 -13.72 -14.78 -8.28
C ALA A 27 -12.66 -15.67 -7.58
N VAL A 28 -12.81 -15.93 -6.28
CA VAL A 28 -11.85 -16.71 -5.49
C VAL A 28 -12.10 -18.20 -5.69
N THR A 29 -11.06 -18.92 -6.13
CA THR A 29 -11.09 -20.36 -6.35
C THR A 29 -10.64 -21.13 -5.12
N GLU A 30 -11.04 -22.41 -5.00
CA GLU A 30 -10.71 -23.27 -3.84
C GLU A 30 -9.22 -23.49 -3.61
N ASN A 31 -8.39 -23.26 -4.63
CA ASN A 31 -6.94 -23.40 -4.55
C ASN A 31 -6.21 -22.09 -4.19
N TYR A 32 -6.94 -21.04 -3.78
CA TYR A 32 -6.32 -19.88 -3.15
C TYR A 32 -5.58 -20.30 -1.88
N GLY A 33 -4.28 -19.97 -1.79
CA GLY A 33 -3.38 -20.50 -0.78
C GLY A 33 -3.49 -19.85 0.61
N GLY A 34 -4.18 -18.71 0.72
CA GLY A 34 -4.35 -17.97 1.96
C GLY A 34 -5.78 -18.01 2.53
N ASP A 35 -5.98 -17.30 3.64
CA ASP A 35 -7.33 -16.98 4.15
C ASP A 35 -7.78 -15.64 3.54
N ALA A 36 -8.80 -15.69 2.67
CA ALA A 36 -9.29 -14.50 1.98
C ALA A 36 -9.84 -13.44 2.96
N ARG A 37 -10.45 -13.84 4.08
CA ARG A 37 -10.97 -12.89 5.07
C ARG A 37 -9.84 -12.15 5.74
N GLN A 38 -8.82 -12.88 6.21
CA GLN A 38 -7.64 -12.27 6.84
C GLN A 38 -6.87 -11.38 5.85
N ALA A 39 -6.73 -11.83 4.60
CA ALA A 39 -6.13 -11.05 3.53
C ALA A 39 -6.87 -9.71 3.32
N ILE A 40 -8.21 -9.75 3.25
CA ILE A 40 -9.03 -8.55 3.11
C ILE A 40 -8.85 -7.63 4.32
N GLU A 41 -8.86 -8.14 5.55
CA GLU A 41 -8.69 -7.33 6.76
C GLU A 41 -7.36 -6.56 6.75
N LEU A 42 -6.25 -7.21 6.39
CA LEU A 42 -4.94 -6.58 6.28
C LEU A 42 -4.89 -5.55 5.15
N LEU A 43 -5.47 -5.85 3.99
CA LEU A 43 -5.53 -4.91 2.87
C LEU A 43 -6.44 -3.71 3.17
N GLN A 44 -7.44 -3.83 4.04
CA GLN A 44 -8.26 -2.69 4.46
C GLN A 44 -7.47 -1.71 5.33
N THR A 45 -6.52 -2.20 6.14
CA THR A 45 -5.57 -1.35 6.88
C THR A 45 -4.62 -0.62 5.92
N ALA A 46 -4.07 -1.32 4.92
CA ALA A 46 -3.25 -0.69 3.90
C ALA A 46 -4.05 0.36 3.11
N LEU A 47 -5.27 0.03 2.65
CA LEU A 47 -6.15 0.95 1.94
C LEU A 47 -6.45 2.21 2.77
N ALA A 48 -6.77 2.05 4.06
CA ALA A 48 -7.00 3.18 4.95
C ALA A 48 -5.75 4.07 5.08
N THR A 49 -4.57 3.46 5.09
CA THR A 49 -3.28 4.15 5.12
C THR A 49 -3.11 5.00 3.87
N GLU A 50 -3.33 4.43 2.68
CA GLU A 50 -3.21 5.17 1.42
C GLU A 50 -4.21 6.31 1.29
N ILE A 51 -5.45 6.13 1.75
CA ILE A 51 -6.43 7.22 1.77
C ILE A 51 -5.91 8.38 2.65
N VAL A 52 -5.31 8.09 3.80
CA VAL A 52 -4.73 9.12 4.66
C VAL A 52 -3.53 9.78 3.98
N CYS A 53 -2.65 9.02 3.31
CA CYS A 53 -1.51 9.55 2.57
C CYS A 53 -1.93 10.48 1.42
N VAL A 54 -2.91 10.09 0.60
CA VAL A 54 -3.50 10.95 -0.45
C VAL A 54 -3.97 12.27 0.15
N LEU A 55 -4.73 12.21 1.25
CA LEU A 55 -5.27 13.41 1.89
C LEU A 55 -4.17 14.31 2.48
N ARG A 56 -3.14 13.71 3.11
CA ARG A 56 -2.02 14.43 3.71
C ARG A 56 -1.14 15.10 2.66
N TYR A 57 -0.71 14.38 1.62
CA TYR A 57 0.08 14.97 0.53
C TYR A 57 -0.68 16.03 -0.24
N THR A 58 -1.96 15.81 -0.52
CA THR A 58 -2.81 16.83 -1.16
C THR A 58 -2.87 18.09 -0.30
N MET A 59 -3.05 17.94 1.01
CA MET A 59 -3.06 19.06 1.94
C MET A 59 -1.71 19.78 1.99
N HIS A 60 -0.60 19.06 2.12
CA HIS A 60 0.74 19.64 2.15
C HIS A 60 1.10 20.34 0.84
N ASN A 61 0.73 19.79 -0.32
CA ASN A 61 0.87 20.46 -1.61
C ASN A 61 0.16 21.82 -1.62
N VAL A 62 -1.11 21.84 -1.22
CA VAL A 62 -1.94 23.06 -1.28
C VAL A 62 -1.49 24.10 -0.26
N ALA A 63 -1.09 23.66 0.94
CA ALA A 63 -0.73 24.53 2.05
C ALA A 63 0.74 24.99 2.03
N ALA A 64 1.61 24.31 1.28
CA ALA A 64 3.02 24.68 1.19
C ALA A 64 3.21 26.09 0.61
N VAL A 65 3.94 26.91 1.34
CA VAL A 65 4.24 28.32 1.03
C VAL A 65 5.68 28.64 1.40
N GLY A 66 6.31 29.55 0.65
CA GLY A 66 7.69 29.97 0.87
C GLY A 66 8.39 30.33 -0.45
N ILE A 67 9.60 30.90 -0.38
CA ILE A 67 10.40 31.19 -1.58
C ILE A 67 10.87 29.90 -2.25
N ASP A 68 11.19 28.88 -1.44
CA ASP A 68 11.71 27.59 -1.89
C ASP A 68 10.62 26.50 -1.99
N SER A 69 9.33 26.87 -1.95
CA SER A 69 8.24 25.88 -1.85
C SER A 69 7.85 25.22 -3.17
N GLU A 70 8.18 25.81 -4.32
CA GLU A 70 7.60 25.34 -5.60
C GLU A 70 8.03 23.92 -5.96
N SER A 71 9.32 23.59 -5.84
CA SER A 71 9.80 22.23 -6.09
C SER A 71 9.25 21.22 -5.08
N VAL A 72 9.12 21.60 -3.81
CA VAL A 72 8.54 20.74 -2.77
C VAL A 72 7.05 20.49 -3.02
N LYS A 73 6.33 21.48 -3.56
CA LYS A 73 4.93 21.34 -3.95
C LYS A 73 4.76 20.38 -5.12
N GLU A 74 5.63 20.46 -6.11
CA GLU A 74 5.64 19.53 -7.24
C GLU A 74 5.82 18.08 -6.74
N GLU A 75 6.77 17.86 -5.84
CA GLU A 75 7.02 16.56 -5.20
C GLU A 75 5.79 16.06 -4.43
N PHE A 76 5.21 16.90 -3.57
CA PHE A 76 3.97 16.55 -2.85
C PHE A 76 2.79 16.28 -3.80
N ALA A 77 2.76 16.93 -4.98
CA ALA A 77 1.75 16.67 -6.00
C ALA A 77 1.93 15.30 -6.65
N GLU A 78 3.18 14.89 -6.86
CA GLU A 78 3.56 13.61 -7.44
C GLU A 78 3.20 12.48 -6.49
N HIS A 79 3.68 12.54 -5.25
CA HIS A 79 3.34 11.55 -4.24
C HIS A 79 1.81 11.44 -4.05
N ALA A 80 1.07 12.56 -3.98
CA ALA A 80 -0.40 12.51 -3.89
C ALA A 80 -1.08 11.71 -5.01
N ARG A 81 -0.50 11.69 -6.22
CA ARG A 81 -1.00 10.88 -7.35
C ARG A 81 -0.60 9.43 -7.20
N ASP A 82 0.63 9.16 -6.79
CA ASP A 82 1.12 7.79 -6.58
C ASP A 82 0.36 7.09 -5.47
N GLU A 83 0.10 7.76 -4.34
CA GLU A 83 -0.73 7.22 -3.25
C GLU A 83 -2.17 6.95 -3.71
N TYR A 84 -2.69 7.75 -4.64
CA TYR A 84 -4.01 7.48 -5.21
C TYR A 84 -4.00 6.20 -6.04
N GLU A 85 -2.94 5.98 -6.82
CA GLU A 85 -2.76 4.72 -7.55
C GLU A 85 -2.58 3.53 -6.59
N HIS A 86 -1.83 3.68 -5.49
CA HIS A 86 -1.69 2.66 -4.44
C HIS A 86 -3.04 2.29 -3.83
N MET A 87 -3.81 3.31 -3.43
CA MET A 87 -5.18 3.18 -2.93
C MET A 87 -6.08 2.40 -3.91
N GLU A 88 -6.05 2.73 -5.20
CA GLU A 88 -6.83 2.01 -6.21
C GLU A 88 -6.38 0.56 -6.40
N LYS A 89 -5.07 0.28 -6.41
CA LYS A 89 -4.52 -1.08 -6.50
C LYS A 89 -5.05 -1.94 -5.33
N LEU A 90 -4.97 -1.43 -4.10
CA LEU A 90 -5.45 -2.10 -2.90
C LEU A 90 -6.96 -2.31 -2.90
N ALA A 91 -7.75 -1.29 -3.25
CA ALA A 91 -9.20 -1.37 -3.32
C ALA A 91 -9.67 -2.42 -4.33
N ASN A 92 -9.04 -2.45 -5.50
CA ASN A 92 -9.30 -3.45 -6.52
C ASN A 92 -8.93 -4.86 -6.03
N ARG A 93 -7.82 -5.00 -5.30
CA ARG A 93 -7.40 -6.30 -4.77
C ARG A 93 -8.38 -6.83 -3.71
N ILE A 94 -8.89 -5.96 -2.82
CA ILE A 94 -9.94 -6.31 -1.85
C ILE A 94 -11.18 -6.86 -2.57
N ASN A 95 -11.63 -6.18 -3.63
CA ASN A 95 -12.77 -6.63 -4.44
C ASN A 95 -12.51 -8.00 -5.11
N GLN A 96 -11.32 -8.21 -5.67
CA GLN A 96 -10.94 -9.51 -6.27
C GLN A 96 -10.98 -10.67 -5.27
N LEU A 97 -10.70 -10.40 -3.98
CA LEU A 97 -10.77 -11.38 -2.90
C LEU A 97 -12.20 -11.56 -2.34
N GLY A 98 -13.18 -10.84 -2.87
CA GLY A 98 -14.60 -10.91 -2.47
C GLY A 98 -14.99 -9.95 -1.34
N GLY A 99 -14.14 -8.99 -0.98
CA GLY A 99 -14.43 -7.94 -0.02
C GLY A 99 -15.00 -6.68 -0.68
N THR A 100 -15.55 -5.77 0.13
CA THR A 100 -15.91 -4.42 -0.31
C THR A 100 -14.88 -3.43 0.26
N PRO A 101 -14.15 -2.68 -0.58
CA PRO A 101 -13.16 -1.73 -0.10
C PRO A 101 -13.84 -0.60 0.70
N ASN A 102 -13.28 -0.26 1.85
CA ASN A 102 -13.89 0.70 2.78
C ASN A 102 -13.29 2.10 2.65
N PHE A 103 -13.98 2.96 1.89
CA PHE A 103 -13.66 4.38 1.71
C PHE A 103 -14.36 5.31 2.70
N ASP A 104 -15.09 4.77 3.68
CA ASP A 104 -15.84 5.60 4.64
C ASP A 104 -14.86 6.42 5.50
N PRO A 105 -14.98 7.77 5.53
CA PRO A 105 -14.16 8.59 6.41
C PRO A 105 -14.39 8.26 7.89
N GLU A 106 -15.54 7.71 8.26
CA GLU A 106 -15.81 7.28 9.63
C GLU A 106 -14.84 6.17 10.03
N GLY A 107 -14.10 6.38 11.13
CA GLY A 107 -13.10 5.44 11.62
C GLY A 107 -11.85 5.30 10.74
N LEU A 108 -11.63 6.16 9.74
CA LEU A 108 -10.45 6.07 8.88
C LEU A 108 -9.14 6.14 9.69
N HIS A 109 -9.05 7.07 10.63
CA HIS A 109 -7.89 7.27 11.49
C HIS A 109 -7.57 6.06 12.40
N THR A 110 -8.56 5.22 12.74
CA THR A 110 -8.31 4.01 13.55
C THR A 110 -7.90 2.80 12.70
N ARG A 111 -8.15 2.85 11.39
CA ARG A 111 -7.80 1.79 10.45
C ARG A 111 -6.44 2.03 9.79
N SER A 112 -6.04 3.28 9.63
CA SER A 112 -4.76 3.67 9.03
C SER A 112 -3.58 3.33 9.95
N ALA A 113 -2.45 2.93 9.35
CA ALA A 113 -1.18 2.79 10.05
C ALA A 113 -0.48 4.14 10.27
N THR A 114 -0.71 5.11 9.38
CA THR A 114 -0.14 6.46 9.46
C THR A 114 -1.16 7.49 9.93
N GLU A 115 -0.67 8.61 10.45
CA GLU A 115 -1.51 9.71 10.90
C GLU A 115 -1.74 10.72 9.75
N TYR A 116 -2.87 11.43 9.80
CA TYR A 116 -3.11 12.56 8.89
C TYR A 116 -2.12 13.70 9.13
N GLY A 117 -1.69 13.89 10.39
CA GLY A 117 -0.73 14.90 10.79
C GLY A 117 -1.25 16.34 10.69
N HIS A 118 -0.48 17.27 11.23
CA HIS A 118 -0.67 18.70 11.00
C HIS A 118 0.67 19.43 11.06
N ALA A 119 1.03 20.10 9.98
CA ALA A 119 2.24 20.90 9.90
C ALA A 119 1.95 22.25 9.24
N GLU A 120 2.40 23.34 9.86
CA GLU A 120 2.23 24.70 9.34
C GLU A 120 3.44 25.16 8.51
N LYS A 121 4.64 24.71 8.86
CA LYS A 121 5.88 25.10 8.18
C LYS A 121 6.27 24.03 7.17
N LEU A 122 6.82 24.46 6.04
CA LEU A 122 7.28 23.57 4.97
C LEU A 122 8.21 22.45 5.48
N ILE A 123 9.15 22.79 6.37
CA ILE A 123 10.07 21.80 6.94
C ILE A 123 9.39 20.77 7.83
N ASP A 124 8.33 21.17 8.55
CA ASP A 124 7.56 20.27 9.40
C ASP A 124 6.72 19.34 8.52
N MET A 125 6.21 19.82 7.37
CA MET A 125 5.49 18.99 6.38
C MET A 125 6.40 17.90 5.79
N ILE A 126 7.64 18.25 5.42
CA ILE A 126 8.63 17.28 4.91
C ILE A 126 8.94 16.22 5.98
N LYS A 127 9.16 16.64 7.23
CA LYS A 127 9.45 15.72 8.34
C LYS A 127 8.28 14.79 8.63
N GLU A 128 7.06 15.31 8.62
CA GLU A 128 5.84 14.52 8.84
C GLU A 128 5.67 13.47 7.74
N ASN A 129 5.82 13.86 6.47
CA ASN A 129 5.76 12.93 5.35
C ASN A 129 6.86 11.88 5.44
N LEU A 130 8.12 12.24 5.74
CA LEU A 130 9.20 11.27 5.92
C LEU A 130 8.90 10.25 7.04
N VAL A 131 8.29 10.68 8.16
CA VAL A 131 7.88 9.76 9.22
C VAL A 131 6.81 8.81 8.72
N ALA A 132 5.82 9.32 7.99
CA ALA A 132 4.76 8.50 7.43
C ALA A 132 5.29 7.47 6.41
N GLU A 133 6.20 7.85 5.51
CA GLU A 133 6.79 6.92 4.54
C GLU A 133 7.56 5.79 5.21
N ARG A 134 8.30 6.11 6.28
CA ARG A 134 9.02 5.08 7.04
C ARG A 134 8.06 4.07 7.69
N ILE A 135 6.92 4.54 8.17
CA ILE A 135 5.87 3.65 8.70
C ILE A 135 5.28 2.81 7.57
N ALA A 136 4.97 3.41 6.41
CA ALA A 136 4.43 2.70 5.24
C ALA A 136 5.41 1.60 4.76
N VAL A 137 6.69 1.92 4.61
CA VAL A 137 7.76 0.97 4.24
C VAL A 137 7.82 -0.22 5.20
N GLU A 138 7.79 0.01 6.51
CA GLU A 138 7.79 -1.08 7.49
C GLU A 138 6.50 -1.91 7.40
N HIS A 139 5.35 -1.26 7.26
CA HIS A 139 4.05 -1.92 7.14
C HIS A 139 3.98 -2.80 5.89
N TYR A 140 4.41 -2.31 4.72
CA TYR A 140 4.43 -3.08 3.49
C TYR A 140 5.38 -4.27 3.56
N ARG A 141 6.55 -4.13 4.20
CA ARG A 141 7.46 -5.27 4.44
C ARG A 141 6.82 -6.35 5.31
N ASP A 142 6.02 -5.99 6.31
CA ASP A 142 5.24 -6.95 7.10
C ASP A 142 4.16 -7.67 6.26
N LEU A 143 3.42 -6.91 5.45
CA LEU A 143 2.40 -7.47 4.58
C LEU A 143 2.98 -8.42 3.53
N ILE A 144 4.10 -8.04 2.88
CA ILE A 144 4.80 -8.87 1.90
C ILE A 144 5.22 -10.21 2.51
N ARG A 145 5.77 -10.18 3.75
CA ARG A 145 6.10 -11.40 4.50
C ARG A 145 4.88 -12.25 4.79
N PHE A 146 3.75 -11.63 5.15
CA PHE A 146 2.51 -12.34 5.46
C PHE A 146 1.93 -13.05 4.23
N PHE A 147 1.79 -12.35 3.10
CA PHE A 147 1.19 -12.91 1.89
C PHE A 147 2.08 -13.99 1.26
N GLY A 148 3.39 -13.76 1.20
CA GLY A 148 4.39 -14.76 0.83
C GLY A 148 4.01 -15.57 -0.42
N GLU A 149 4.20 -16.89 -0.36
CA GLU A 149 3.85 -17.83 -1.44
C GLU A 149 2.36 -18.19 -1.48
N ASN A 150 1.59 -17.83 -0.45
CA ASN A 150 0.18 -18.20 -0.32
C ASN A 150 -0.73 -17.29 -1.16
N ASP A 151 -0.30 -16.05 -1.39
CA ASP A 151 -0.93 -15.11 -2.31
C ASP A 151 0.15 -14.31 -3.09
N PRO A 152 0.75 -14.91 -4.12
CA PRO A 152 1.81 -14.26 -4.89
C PRO A 152 1.31 -13.03 -5.66
N THR A 153 0.03 -12.98 -6.00
CA THR A 153 -0.55 -11.82 -6.70
C THR A 153 -0.59 -10.60 -5.79
N THR A 154 -1.07 -10.75 -4.55
CA THR A 154 -1.03 -9.65 -3.57
C THR A 154 0.42 -9.29 -3.23
N ARG A 155 1.28 -10.30 -3.00
CA ARG A 155 2.69 -10.04 -2.69
C ARG A 155 3.37 -9.16 -3.73
N VAL A 156 3.28 -9.53 -5.01
CA VAL A 156 3.94 -8.77 -6.11
C VAL A 156 3.37 -7.35 -6.23
N MET A 157 2.06 -7.17 -6.03
CA MET A 157 1.46 -5.84 -6.02
C MET A 157 2.04 -4.99 -4.88
N LEU A 158 2.15 -5.54 -3.67
CA LEU A 158 2.69 -4.83 -2.52
C LEU A 158 4.19 -4.57 -2.63
N GLU A 159 4.97 -5.47 -3.26
CA GLU A 159 6.38 -5.24 -3.58
C GLU A 159 6.55 -4.04 -4.52
N GLY A 160 5.62 -3.86 -5.47
CA GLY A 160 5.59 -2.67 -6.34
C GLY A 160 5.30 -1.39 -5.57
N ILE A 161 4.31 -1.40 -4.68
CA ILE A 161 3.99 -0.25 -3.82
C ILE A 161 5.17 0.07 -2.91
N LEU A 162 5.74 -0.93 -2.23
CA LEU A 162 6.91 -0.76 -1.36
C LEU A 162 8.08 -0.06 -2.07
N ALA A 163 8.34 -0.41 -3.34
CA ALA A 163 9.41 0.24 -4.09
C ALA A 163 9.17 1.75 -4.25
N GLN A 164 7.92 2.15 -4.53
CA GLN A 164 7.53 3.56 -4.62
C GLN A 164 7.64 4.25 -3.24
N GLU A 165 7.22 3.60 -2.15
CA GLU A 165 7.37 4.19 -0.80
C GLU A 165 8.83 4.36 -0.36
N GLU A 166 9.71 3.46 -0.77
CA GLU A 166 11.15 3.59 -0.52
C GLU A 166 11.74 4.79 -1.29
N ASP A 167 11.28 5.04 -2.51
CA ASP A 167 11.63 6.22 -3.30
C ASP A 167 11.06 7.50 -2.64
N HIS A 168 9.77 7.51 -2.26
CA HIS A 168 9.14 8.63 -1.55
C HIS A 168 9.89 9.01 -0.27
N ALA A 169 10.29 8.01 0.52
CA ALA A 169 11.09 8.23 1.73
C ALA A 169 12.46 8.84 1.42
N ASN A 170 13.09 8.43 0.32
CA ASN A 170 14.34 9.03 -0.14
C ASN A 170 14.15 10.48 -0.55
N ASP A 171 13.11 10.81 -1.32
CA ASP A 171 12.85 12.16 -1.80
C ASP A 171 12.58 13.13 -0.64
N MET A 172 11.79 12.70 0.36
CA MET A 172 11.58 13.49 1.58
C MET A 172 12.87 13.69 2.38
N HIS A 173 13.74 12.68 2.40
CA HIS A 173 15.05 12.80 3.04
C HIS A 173 15.95 13.78 2.31
N ASP A 174 16.00 13.73 0.97
CA ASP A 174 16.82 14.62 0.14
C ASP A 174 16.36 16.08 0.28
N LEU A 175 15.04 16.34 0.31
CA LEU A 175 14.49 17.66 0.59
C LEU A 175 14.88 18.17 1.99
N LEU A 176 14.85 17.29 3.00
CA LEU A 176 15.27 17.62 4.36
C LEU A 176 16.78 17.95 4.42
N VAL A 177 17.62 17.16 3.76
CA VAL A 177 19.06 17.40 3.65
C VAL A 177 19.35 18.72 2.93
N ALA A 178 18.66 19.00 1.82
CA ALA A 178 18.82 20.24 1.08
C ALA A 178 18.51 21.47 1.95
N HIS A 179 17.55 21.35 2.87
CA HIS A 179 17.22 22.40 3.83
C HIS A 179 18.25 22.53 4.97
N GLU A 180 18.66 21.41 5.58
CA GLU A 180 19.51 21.43 6.79
C GLU A 180 21.02 21.51 6.47
N GLY A 181 21.43 21.23 5.24
CA GLY A 181 22.83 21.25 4.78
C GLY A 181 23.69 20.13 5.40
N GLN A 182 23.07 19.13 6.02
CA GLN A 182 23.75 17.97 6.60
C GLN A 182 23.24 16.69 5.96
N PRO A 183 24.08 15.96 5.19
CA PRO A 183 23.64 14.81 4.40
C PRO A 183 23.31 13.55 5.21
N PHE A 184 23.53 13.55 6.53
CA PHE A 184 23.32 12.37 7.36
C PHE A 184 22.76 12.75 8.74
N LEU A 185 21.82 11.95 9.23
CA LEU A 185 21.56 11.88 10.67
C LEU A 185 22.82 11.27 11.32
N ASN A 186 23.55 12.06 12.12
CA ASN A 186 24.67 11.54 12.90
C ASN A 186 24.16 10.34 13.72
N SER A 187 24.73 9.16 13.46
CA SER A 187 24.38 7.90 14.12
C SER A 187 24.68 7.92 15.61
#